data_AF-A0A7C5IWP1-F1
#
_entry.id   AF-A0A7C5IWP1-F1
#
_cell.length_a   1.000
_cell.length_b   1.000
_cell.length_c   1.000
_cell.angle_alpha   90.00
_cell.angle_beta   90.00
_cell.angle_gamma   90.00
#
_symmetry.space_group_name_H-M   'P 1'
#
loop_
_entity.id
_entity.type
_entity.pdbx_description
1 polymer ?
#
loop_
_entity_poly.entity_id
_entity_poly.type
_entity_poly.pdbx_seq_one_letter_code
_entity_poly.pdbx_strand_id
1 'polypeptide(L)' 'MKYDVIIVGAGPAGIFSALEMVDKASFRILMLDKGPNLEQRKCPASRGFGCMNCEPCALLCGWGGAGAFSDGKLT' A
#
# COMPACT_ATOMS: atom_id res chain seq x y z
N MET A 1 3.55 -21.94 4.46
CA MET A 1 2.29 -21.77 3.70
C MET A 1 2.61 -21.77 2.21
N LYS A 2 1.72 -22.27 1.34
CA LYS A 2 1.89 -22.19 -0.13
C LYS A 2 0.96 -21.10 -0.66
N TYR A 3 1.47 -20.24 -1.53
CA TYR A 3 0.72 -19.22 -2.25
C TYR A 3 0.92 -19.45 -3.75
N ASP A 4 -0.10 -19.12 -4.53
CA ASP A 4 -0.06 -19.29 -5.98
C ASP A 4 0.51 -18.02 -6.64
N VAL A 5 0.30 -16.86 -6.02
CA VAL A 5 0.84 -15.55 -6.44
C VAL A 5 1.29 -14.75 -5.21
N ILE A 6 2.41 -14.03 -5.35
CA ILE A 6 2.87 -13.04 -4.37
C ILE A 6 2.91 -11.67 -5.03
N ILE A 7 2.26 -10.68 -4.43
CA ILE A 7 2.24 -9.28 -4.87
C ILE A 7 3.04 -8.46 -3.87
N VAL A 8 4.08 -7.77 -4.36
CA VAL A 8 4.92 -6.87 -3.55
C VAL A 8 4.50 -5.44 -3.85
N GLY A 9 3.96 -4.78 -2.83
CA GLY A 9 3.33 -3.46 -2.89
C GLY A 9 1.82 -3.55 -2.73
N ALA A 10 1.29 -2.90 -1.69
CA ALA A 10 -0.14 -2.80 -1.40
C ALA A 10 -0.72 -1.43 -1.82
N GLY A 11 -0.16 -0.82 -2.88
CA GLY A 11 -0.73 0.36 -3.54
C GLY A 11 -1.89 0.01 -4.48
N PRO A 12 -2.45 1.01 -5.19
CA PRO A 12 -3.58 0.77 -6.11
C PRO A 12 -3.30 -0.33 -7.13
N ALA A 13 -2.13 -0.33 -7.77
CA ALA A 13 -1.76 -1.38 -8.74
C ALA A 13 -1.80 -2.79 -8.13
N GLY A 14 -1.24 -2.98 -6.91
CA GLY A 14 -1.25 -4.28 -6.23
C GLY A 14 -2.66 -4.68 -5.77
N ILE A 15 -3.43 -3.74 -5.24
CA ILE A 15 -4.81 -3.96 -4.79
C ILE A 15 -5.70 -4.38 -5.97
N PHE A 16 -5.66 -3.64 -7.09
CA PHE A 16 -6.47 -3.97 -8.26
C PHE A 16 -5.99 -5.27 -8.93
N SER A 17 -4.69 -5.54 -8.95
CA SER A 17 -4.18 -6.83 -9.44
C SER A 17 -4.73 -7.99 -8.62
N ALA A 18 -4.70 -7.89 -7.28
CA ALA A 18 -5.27 -8.91 -6.40
C ALA A 18 -6.78 -9.05 -6.60
N LEU A 19 -7.50 -7.93 -6.69
CA LEU A 19 -8.94 -7.89 -6.90
C LEU A 19 -9.36 -8.60 -8.18
N GLU A 20 -8.71 -8.29 -9.31
CA GLU A 20 -8.98 -8.94 -10.59
C GLU A 20 -8.64 -10.43 -10.53
N MET A 21 -7.54 -10.81 -9.89
CA MET A 21 -7.16 -12.22 -9.77
C MET A 21 -8.17 -13.03 -8.95
N VAL A 22 -8.67 -12.50 -7.83
CA VAL A 22 -9.67 -13.21 -7.01
C VAL A 22 -11.06 -13.26 -7.66
N ASP A 23 -11.38 -12.28 -8.52
CA ASP A 23 -12.61 -12.27 -9.31
C ASP A 23 -12.58 -13.32 -10.43
N LYS A 24 -11.45 -13.44 -11.14
CA LYS A 24 -11.31 -14.37 -12.28
C LYS A 24 -11.03 -15.82 -11.87
N ALA A 25 -10.39 -16.04 -10.73
CA ALA A 25 -10.05 -17.38 -10.26
C ALA A 25 -9.79 -17.43 -8.75
N SER A 26 -9.84 -18.63 -8.16
CA SER A 26 -9.54 -18.82 -6.74
C SER A 26 -8.03 -18.98 -6.48
N PHE A 27 -7.24 -17.93 -6.72
CA PHE A 27 -5.82 -17.90 -6.36
C PHE A 27 -5.63 -17.62 -4.87
N ARG A 28 -4.70 -18.32 -4.23
CA ARG A 28 -4.20 -17.95 -2.89
C ARG A 28 -3.10 -16.91 -3.05
N ILE A 29 -3.45 -15.67 -2.81
CA ILE A 29 -2.57 -14.52 -3.02
C ILE A 29 -1.99 -14.07 -1.68
N LEU A 30 -0.68 -13.82 -1.65
CA LEU A 30 -0.02 -13.09 -0.57
C LEU A 30 0.32 -11.68 -1.05
N MET A 31 -0.19 -10.66 -0.36
CA MET A 31 0.22 -9.27 -0.56
C MET A 31 1.15 -8.84 0.56
N LEU A 32 2.26 -8.19 0.22
CA LEU A 32 3.24 -7.64 1.17
C LEU A 32 3.49 -6.17 0.85
N ASP A 33 3.64 -5.33 1.86
CA ASP A 33 4.15 -3.97 1.70
C ASP A 33 5.24 -3.69 2.74
N LYS A 34 6.18 -2.80 2.43
CA LYS A 34 7.23 -2.39 3.37
C LYS A 34 6.63 -1.58 4.52
N GLY A 35 5.57 -0.81 4.27
CA GLY A 35 4.95 0.07 5.27
C GLY A 35 3.82 -0.59 6.07
N PRO A 36 3.31 0.13 7.08
CA PRO A 36 2.30 -0.40 7.99
C PRO A 36 0.86 -0.27 7.42
N ASN A 37 -0.12 -0.76 8.19
CA ASN A 37 -1.54 -0.53 7.94
C ASN A 37 -1.89 0.97 8.02
N LEU A 38 -2.98 1.38 7.36
CA LEU A 38 -3.32 2.78 7.15
C LEU A 38 -3.44 3.59 8.46
N GLU A 39 -4.01 3.00 9.51
CA GLU A 39 -4.21 3.63 10.83
C GLU A 39 -2.89 3.97 11.54
N GLN A 40 -1.83 3.25 11.18
CA GLN A 40 -0.48 3.40 11.73
C GLN A 40 0.39 4.32 10.87
N ARG A 41 -0.05 4.71 9.66
CA ARG A 41 0.68 5.60 8.75
C ARG A 41 0.56 7.06 9.19
N LYS A 42 1.43 7.48 10.12
CA LYS A 42 1.44 8.85 10.67
C LYS A 42 2.73 9.58 10.30
N CYS A 43 2.71 10.34 9.20
CA CYS A 43 3.84 11.16 8.81
C CYS A 43 4.01 12.37 9.76
N PRO A 44 5.19 12.60 10.36
CA PRO A 44 5.43 13.80 11.19
C PRO A 44 5.23 15.11 10.42
N ALA A 45 5.47 15.12 9.10
CA ALA A 45 5.30 16.30 8.26
C ALA A 45 3.86 16.83 8.26
N SER A 46 2.84 15.97 8.38
CA SER A 46 1.44 16.41 8.44
C SER A 46 1.07 17.14 9.73
N ARG A 47 1.96 17.12 10.74
CA ARG A 47 1.82 17.82 12.02
C ARG A 47 2.76 19.02 12.15
N GLY A 48 3.38 19.46 11.06
CA GLY A 48 4.24 20.65 11.03
C GLY A 48 5.71 20.43 11.39
N PHE A 49 6.14 19.18 11.59
CA PHE A 49 7.54 18.87 11.95
C PHE A 49 8.51 18.80 10.74
N GLY A 50 8.05 19.09 9.53
CA GLY A 50 8.82 18.89 8.30
C GLY A 50 9.02 17.42 7.93
N CYS A 51 9.65 17.16 6.79
CA CYS A 51 9.96 15.80 6.36
C CYS A 51 11.17 15.27 7.15
N MET A 52 10.96 14.19 7.92
CA MET A 52 12.02 13.53 8.70
C MET A 52 12.64 12.31 8.00
N ASN A 53 12.33 12.09 6.71
CA ASN A 53 12.81 10.95 5.92
C ASN A 53 12.63 9.59 6.61
N CYS A 54 11.42 9.34 7.12
CA CYS A 54 11.07 8.09 7.79
C CYS A 54 11.40 6.85 6.93
N GLU A 55 11.88 5.79 7.58
CA GLU A 55 12.17 4.51 6.94
C GLU A 55 11.36 3.39 7.60
N PRO A 56 10.37 2.80 6.89
CA PRO A 56 9.81 3.23 5.61
C PRO A 56 9.00 4.53 5.71
N CYS A 57 8.84 5.24 4.58
CA CYS A 57 8.13 6.51 4.56
C CYS A 57 6.63 6.29 4.79
N ALA A 58 6.08 6.85 5.88
CA ALA A 58 4.66 6.71 6.22
C ALA A 58 3.72 7.28 5.14
N LEU A 59 4.17 8.24 4.34
CA LEU A 59 3.38 8.85 3.27
C LEU A 59 3.37 7.99 1.98
N LEU A 60 4.46 7.28 1.69
CA LEU A 60 4.64 6.58 0.41
C LEU A 60 4.46 5.06 0.50
N CYS A 61 4.77 4.47 1.65
CA CYS A 61 4.75 3.03 1.87
C CYS A 61 3.64 2.64 2.85
N GLY A 62 3.08 1.43 2.66
CA GLY A 62 2.03 0.84 3.47
C GLY A 62 0.74 0.62 2.68
N TRP A 63 -0.31 0.19 3.38
CA TRP A 63 -1.61 -0.07 2.76
C TRP A 63 -2.15 1.13 1.98
N GLY A 64 -2.46 0.95 0.70
CA GLY A 64 -2.90 1.99 -0.22
C GLY A 64 -1.76 2.78 -0.89
N GLY A 65 -0.49 2.47 -0.58
CA GLY A 65 0.69 3.10 -1.19
C GLY A 65 0.69 4.62 -1.08
N ALA A 66 1.32 5.31 -2.02
CA ALA A 66 1.32 6.78 -2.09
C ALA A 66 -0.08 7.37 -2.36
N GLY A 67 -0.98 6.62 -3.00
CA GLY A 67 -2.33 7.06 -3.34
C GLY A 67 -3.20 7.36 -2.11
N ALA A 68 -2.97 6.67 -0.98
CA ALA A 68 -3.76 6.81 0.25
C ALA A 68 -3.77 8.23 0.84
N PHE A 69 -2.72 9.03 0.61
CA PHE A 69 -2.62 10.42 1.07
C PHE A 69 -2.52 11.41 -0.09
N SER A 70 -2.95 10.98 -1.29
CA SER A 70 -3.09 11.87 -2.44
C SER A 70 -4.48 12.51 -2.44
N ASP A 71 -4.65 13.53 -3.28
CA ASP A 71 -5.97 14.14 -3.55
C ASP A 71 -6.88 13.23 -4.39
N GLY A 72 -6.45 12.00 -4.71
CA GLY A 72 -7.27 11.01 -5.40
C GLY A 72 -7.69 11.39 -6.83
N LYS A 73 -7.02 12.38 -7.44
CA LYS A 73 -7.30 12.78 -8.82
C LYS A 73 -6.94 11.63 -9.77
N LEU A 74 -7.88 11.29 -10.64
CA LEU A 74 -7.69 10.32 -11.72
C LEU A 74 -7.44 11.09 -13.03
N THR A 75 -6.37 10.74 -13.75
CA THR A 75 -5.96 11.37 -15.02
C THR A 75 -5.95 10.35 -16.14
#